data_AF-V6MCG1-F1
#
_entry.id   AF-V6MCG1-F1
#
_cell.length_a   1.000
_cell.length_b   1.000
_cell.length_c   1.000
_cell.angle_alpha   90.00
_cell.angle_beta   90.00
_cell.angle_gamma   90.00
#
_symmetry.space_group_name_H-M   'P 1'
#
loop_
_entity.id
_entity.type
_entity.pdbx_description
1 polymer ?
#
loop_
_entity_poly.entity_id
_entity_poly.type
_entity_poly.pdbx_seq_one_letter_code
_entity_poly.pdbx_strand_id
1 'polypeptide(L)'
;MVIKDSGIGTKEVFFADLEHYMSDLGFDRGAWDYKHATYDYKIEDKGNTYYLRIEATVTKGKLEDTHAELKLEEPYLGKHLFPHGFDYDCNMPDSVVQTAKRKLQMLNEKLSSH
;
A
#
# COMPACT_ATOMS: atom_id res chain seq x y z
N MET A 1 10.64 3.04 6.02
CA MET A 1 10.63 1.95 7.01
C MET A 1 9.74 0.84 6.46
N VAL A 2 10.30 -0.33 6.18
CA VAL A 2 9.49 -1.50 5.78
C VAL A 2 8.73 -2.01 6.99
N ILE A 3 7.41 -2.20 6.86
CA ILE A 3 6.59 -2.81 7.91
C ILE A 3 6.66 -4.32 7.70
N LYS A 4 7.66 -4.95 8.31
CA LYS A 4 7.79 -6.40 8.33
C LYS A 4 6.60 -7.00 9.11
N ASP A 5 6.19 -8.21 8.73
CA ASP A 5 5.11 -8.98 9.36
C ASP A 5 3.70 -8.38 9.19
N SER A 6 3.48 -7.64 8.10
CA SER A 6 2.16 -7.11 7.72
C SER A 6 1.14 -8.22 7.37
N GLY A 7 1.62 -9.43 7.04
CA GLY A 7 0.81 -10.52 6.51
C GLY A 7 0.30 -10.28 5.08
N ILE A 8 0.70 -9.18 4.45
CA ILE A 8 0.28 -8.78 3.10
C ILE A 8 1.33 -9.16 2.07
N GLY A 9 2.62 -9.09 2.44
CA GLY A 9 3.72 -9.45 1.55
C GLY A 9 3.52 -10.84 0.95
N THR A 10 3.65 -10.93 -0.36
CA THR A 10 3.50 -12.13 -1.21
C THR A 10 2.07 -12.65 -1.44
N LYS A 11 1.03 -11.97 -0.93
CA LYS A 11 -0.34 -12.35 -1.24
C LYS A 11 -0.68 -12.10 -2.71
N GLU A 12 -1.39 -13.05 -3.31
CA GLU A 12 -1.93 -12.94 -4.66
C GLU A 12 -3.42 -12.59 -4.61
N VAL A 13 -3.85 -11.66 -5.46
CA VAL A 13 -5.21 -11.13 -5.50
C VAL A 13 -5.56 -10.70 -6.92
N PHE A 14 -6.83 -10.79 -7.30
CA PHE A 14 -7.29 -10.27 -8.59
C PHE A 14 -7.33 -8.74 -8.58
N PHE A 15 -7.05 -8.15 -9.74
CA PHE A 15 -7.05 -6.70 -9.91
C PHE A 15 -8.37 -6.06 -9.49
N ALA A 16 -9.50 -6.63 -9.91
CA ALA A 16 -10.82 -6.08 -9.59
C ALA A 16 -11.07 -6.02 -8.08
N ASP A 17 -10.71 -7.08 -7.36
CA ASP A 17 -10.86 -7.16 -5.90
C ASP A 17 -9.90 -6.19 -5.21
N LEU A 18 -8.64 -6.14 -5.67
CA LEU A 18 -7.63 -5.24 -5.12
C LEU A 18 -8.03 -3.77 -5.28
N GLU A 19 -8.49 -3.34 -6.45
CA GLU A 19 -8.97 -1.98 -6.67
C GLU A 19 -10.15 -1.64 -5.73
N HIS A 20 -11.09 -2.58 -5.58
CA HIS A 20 -12.21 -2.40 -4.67
C HIS A 20 -11.76 -2.25 -3.21
N TYR A 21 -10.87 -3.13 -2.73
CA TYR A 21 -10.38 -3.10 -1.36
C TYR A 21 -9.55 -1.84 -1.07
N MET A 22 -8.66 -1.48 -1.99
CA MET A 22 -7.81 -0.29 -1.86
C MET A 22 -8.65 0.98 -1.82
N SER A 23 -9.61 1.11 -2.74
CA SER A 23 -10.52 2.26 -2.79
C SER A 23 -11.38 2.37 -1.52
N ASP A 24 -11.96 1.26 -1.04
CA ASP A 24 -12.77 1.24 0.19
C ASP A 24 -11.96 1.62 1.43
N LEU A 25 -10.68 1.27 1.46
CA LEU A 25 -9.76 1.64 2.54
C LEU A 25 -9.16 3.05 2.40
N GLY A 26 -9.41 3.72 1.28
CA GLY A 26 -8.95 5.08 0.97
C GLY A 26 -7.50 5.16 0.47
N PHE A 27 -6.97 4.08 -0.10
CA PHE A 27 -5.70 4.11 -0.83
C PHE A 27 -5.92 4.69 -2.21
N ASP A 28 -5.01 5.56 -2.64
CA ASP A 28 -4.98 6.11 -3.97
C ASP A 28 -3.96 5.35 -4.83
N ARG A 29 -4.35 4.96 -6.04
CA ARG A 29 -3.42 4.39 -7.02
C ARG A 29 -2.56 5.53 -7.58
N GLY A 30 -1.30 5.54 -7.19
CA GLY A 30 -0.31 6.51 -7.61
C GLY A 30 0.34 6.11 -8.93
N ALA A 31 1.64 5.86 -8.91
CA ALA A 31 2.40 5.44 -10.08
C ALA A 31 2.02 4.01 -10.50
N TRP A 32 1.75 3.82 -11.80
CA TRP A 32 1.47 2.51 -12.37
C TRP A 32 2.08 2.38 -13.77
N ASP A 33 2.40 1.14 -14.15
CA ASP A 33 2.81 0.74 -15.49
C ASP A 33 2.10 -0.57 -15.90
N TYR A 34 2.50 -1.21 -17.01
CA TYR A 34 1.82 -2.42 -17.48
C TYR A 34 1.93 -3.64 -16.54
N LYS A 35 2.87 -3.62 -15.59
CA LYS A 35 3.20 -4.72 -14.67
C LYS A 35 3.17 -4.33 -13.21
N HIS A 36 3.28 -3.05 -12.88
CA HIS A 36 3.37 -2.58 -11.51
C HIS A 36 2.29 -1.54 -11.22
N ALA A 37 1.70 -1.61 -10.04
CA ALA A 37 0.81 -0.60 -9.50
C ALA A 37 1.25 -0.23 -8.09
N THR A 38 1.22 1.06 -7.78
CA THR A 38 1.55 1.58 -6.47
C THR A 38 0.31 2.15 -5.82
N TYR A 39 0.00 1.71 -4.60
CA TYR A 39 -1.11 2.21 -3.80
C TYR A 39 -0.56 2.98 -2.61
N ASP A 40 -0.97 4.23 -2.48
CA ASP A 40 -0.51 5.15 -1.45
C ASP A 40 -1.68 5.56 -0.54
N TYR A 41 -1.49 5.42 0.76
CA TYR A 41 -2.37 5.99 1.78
C TYR A 41 -1.68 7.15 2.47
N LYS A 42 -2.25 8.35 2.31
CA LYS A 42 -1.74 9.58 2.91
C LYS A 42 -2.10 9.65 4.39
N ILE A 43 -1.10 9.89 5.24
CA ILE A 43 -1.24 10.08 6.68
C ILE A 43 -0.66 11.45 7.04
N GLU A 44 -1.46 12.32 7.64
CA GLU A 44 -1.02 13.63 8.12
C GLU A 44 -0.88 13.61 9.65
N ASP A 45 0.32 13.91 10.16
CA ASP A 45 0.58 14.01 11.60
C ASP A 45 1.45 15.24 11.89
N LYS A 46 0.94 16.12 12.78
CA LYS A 46 1.63 17.32 13.27
C LYS A 46 2.27 18.17 12.16
N GLY A 47 1.55 18.37 11.06
CA GLY A 47 2.00 19.18 9.91
C GLY A 47 3.02 18.48 8.99
N ASN A 48 3.33 17.20 9.23
CA ASN A 48 4.13 16.36 8.33
C ASN A 48 3.22 15.42 7.55
N THR A 49 3.59 15.11 6.31
CA THR A 49 2.89 14.12 5.48
C THR A 49 3.72 12.84 5.41
N TYR A 50 3.06 11.71 5.64
CA TYR A 50 3.59 10.37 5.53
C TYR A 50 2.74 9.58 4.53
N TYR A 51 3.35 8.60 3.88
CA TYR A 51 2.69 7.74 2.92
C TYR A 51 2.94 6.29 3.32
N LEU A 52 1.86 5.54 3.49
CA LEU A 52 1.90 4.09 3.53
C LEU A 52 1.75 3.59 2.10
N ARG A 53 2.80 2.97 1.58
CA ARG A 53 2.86 2.49 0.21
C ARG A 53 2.80 0.98 0.15
N ILE A 54 2.04 0.48 -0.82
CA ILE A 54 1.92 -0.94 -1.15
C ILE A 54 2.12 -1.08 -2.65
N GLU A 55 3.08 -1.90 -3.05
CA GLU A 55 3.34 -2.19 -4.46
C GLU A 55 2.67 -3.52 -4.83
N ALA A 56 2.11 -3.57 -6.03
CA ALA A 56 1.48 -4.73 -6.60
C ALA A 56 2.12 -5.02 -7.96
N THR A 57 2.56 -6.25 -8.17
CA THR A 57 3.16 -6.70 -9.43
C THR A 57 2.25 -7.72 -10.10
N VAL A 58 1.89 -7.49 -11.35
CA VAL A 58 1.12 -8.42 -12.18
C VAL A 58 1.94 -9.67 -12.41
N THR A 59 1.48 -10.80 -11.88
CA THR A 59 2.07 -12.12 -12.11
C THR A 59 1.47 -12.78 -13.34
N LYS A 60 0.20 -12.49 -13.64
CA LYS A 60 -0.52 -13.07 -14.78
C LYS A 60 -1.56 -12.10 -15.34
N GLY A 61 -1.65 -12.07 -16.67
CA GLY A 61 -2.51 -11.14 -17.39
C GLY A 61 -1.84 -9.78 -17.61
N LYS A 62 -2.64 -8.72 -17.62
CA LYS A 62 -2.20 -7.34 -17.81
C LYS A 62 -2.91 -6.43 -16.82
N LEU A 63 -2.21 -5.43 -16.27
CA LEU A 63 -2.84 -4.44 -15.41
C LEU A 63 -4.07 -3.83 -16.12
N GLU A 64 -5.13 -3.58 -15.34
CA GLU A 64 -6.46 -3.12 -15.79
C GLU A 64 -7.41 -4.21 -16.33
N ASP A 65 -6.95 -5.44 -16.52
CA ASP A 65 -7.84 -6.58 -16.70
C ASP A 65 -8.40 -7.02 -15.33
N THR A 66 -9.71 -7.19 -15.23
CA THR A 66 -10.38 -7.59 -13.98
C THR A 66 -9.86 -8.91 -13.43
N HIS A 67 -9.43 -9.82 -14.31
CA HIS A 67 -8.90 -11.14 -13.94
C HIS A 67 -7.37 -11.20 -13.88
N ALA A 68 -6.69 -10.07 -13.97
CA ALA A 68 -5.25 -10.05 -13.77
C ALA A 68 -4.92 -10.43 -12.32
N GLU A 69 -3.97 -11.35 -12.16
CA GLU A 69 -3.46 -11.74 -10.86
C GLU A 69 -2.29 -10.82 -10.51
N LEU A 70 -2.39 -10.17 -9.35
CA LEU A 70 -1.34 -9.33 -8.80
C LEU A 70 -0.82 -9.92 -7.52
N LYS A 71 0.49 -9.83 -7.35
CA LYS A 71 1.19 -10.14 -6.12
C LYS A 71 1.54 -8.85 -5.39
N LEU A 72 1.13 -8.76 -4.13
CA LEU A 72 1.46 -7.65 -3.25
C LEU A 72 2.86 -7.82 -2.66
N GLU A 73 3.61 -6.72 -2.62
CA GLU A 73 4.91 -6.64 -1.95
C GLU A 73 4.74 -6.14 -0.51
N GLU A 74 5.84 -6.20 0.26
CA GLU A 74 5.81 -5.75 1.65
C GLU A 74 5.52 -4.23 1.73
N PRO A 75 4.52 -3.82 2.55
CA PRO A 75 4.19 -2.42 2.72
C PRO A 75 5.31 -1.67 3.40
N TYR A 76 5.50 -0.41 3.00
CA TYR A 76 6.50 0.46 3.60
C TYR A 76 5.97 1.87 3.83
N LEU A 77 6.49 2.50 4.90
CA LEU A 77 6.20 3.89 5.25
C LEU A 77 7.33 4.80 4.79
N GLY A 78 6.97 5.89 4.13
CA GLY A 78 7.88 6.99 3.80
C GLY A 78 7.35 8.30 4.34
N LYS A 79 8.23 9.14 4.89
CA LYS A 79 7.91 10.54 5.19
C LYS A 79 8.17 11.37 3.94
N HIS A 80 7.21 12.16 3.51
CA HIS A 80 7.43 13.10 2.42
C HIS A 80 8.26 14.28 2.92
N LEU A 81 9.43 14.48 2.31
CA LEU A 81 10.27 15.66 2.52
C LEU A 81 9.93 16.68 1.44
N PHE A 82 9.20 17.72 1.82
CA PHE A 82 8.96 18.84 0.92
C PHE A 82 10.22 19.72 0.80
N PRO A 83 10.57 20.29 -0.39
CA PRO A 83 9.87 20.21 -1.69
C PRO A 83 10.20 18.96 -2.52
N HIS A 84 11.29 18.25 -2.20
CA HIS A 84 11.68 17.01 -2.88
C HIS A 84 12.29 16.02 -1.89
N GLY A 85 11.89 14.76 -2.00
CA GLY A 85 12.50 13.63 -1.29
C GLY A 85 11.52 12.82 -0.46
N PHE A 86 11.91 11.59 -0.18
CA PHE A 86 11.26 10.75 0.82
C PHE A 86 12.31 10.31 1.81
N ASP A 87 12.01 10.50 3.09
CA ASP A 87 12.81 9.93 4.17
C ASP A 87 12.16 8.63 4.63
N TYR A 88 12.79 7.52 4.23
CA TYR A 88 12.38 6.18 4.65
C TYR A 88 13.07 5.74 5.95
N ASP A 89 14.07 6.47 6.45
CA ASP A 89 14.83 6.13 7.67
C ASP A 89 14.47 7.05 8.86
N CYS A 90 13.52 7.97 8.66
CA CYS A 90 13.02 8.85 9.71
C CYS A 90 12.36 8.06 10.86
N ASN A 91 12.57 8.51 12.11
CA ASN A 91 11.78 8.07 13.25
C ASN A 91 10.31 8.45 13.03
N MET A 92 9.50 7.44 12.69
CA MET A 92 8.08 7.61 12.46
C MET A 92 7.36 7.81 13.80
N PRO A 93 6.46 8.81 13.93
CA PRO A 93 5.64 8.94 15.12
C PRO A 93 4.79 7.70 15.37
N ASP A 94 4.57 7.33 16.63
CA ASP A 94 3.73 6.18 16.99
C ASP A 94 2.32 6.30 16.40
N SER A 95 1.75 7.50 16.34
CA SER A 95 0.44 7.76 15.72
C SER A 95 0.39 7.31 14.26
N VAL A 96 1.45 7.58 13.49
CA VAL A 96 1.58 7.20 12.08
C VAL A 96 1.72 5.69 11.96
N VAL A 97 2.60 5.08 12.77
CA VAL A 97 2.82 3.62 12.76
C VAL A 97 1.55 2.86 13.14
N GLN A 98 0.81 3.33 14.14
CA GLN A 98 -0.46 2.72 14.56
C GLN A 98 -1.54 2.85 13.50
N THR A 99 -1.64 4.01 12.84
CA THR A 99 -2.56 4.23 11.73
C THR A 99 -2.26 3.28 10.57
N ALA A 100 -0.98 3.16 10.22
CA ALA A 100 -0.53 2.26 9.17
C ALA A 100 -0.84 0.79 9.50
N LYS A 101 -0.49 0.33 10.70
CA LYS A 101 -0.80 -1.03 11.18
C LYS A 101 -2.29 -1.33 11.13
N ARG A 102 -3.13 -0.39 11.56
CA ARG A 102 -4.59 -0.54 11.51
C ARG A 102 -5.09 -0.70 10.07
N LYS A 103 -4.60 0.13 9.13
CA LYS A 103 -4.98 0.03 7.72
C LYS A 103 -4.53 -1.28 7.09
N LEU A 104 -3.31 -1.73 7.39
CA LEU A 104 -2.80 -3.02 6.95
C LEU A 104 -3.61 -4.19 7.51
N GLN A 105 -4.02 -4.12 8.79
CA GLN A 105 -4.90 -5.13 9.37
C GLN A 105 -6.23 -5.22 8.62
N MET A 106 -6.88 -4.08 8.37
CA MET A 106 -8.15 -4.04 7.61
C MET A 106 -7.99 -4.59 6.19
N LEU A 107 -6.88 -4.27 5.52
CA LEU A 107 -6.58 -4.82 4.19
C LEU A 107 -6.36 -6.33 4.26
N ASN A 108 -5.61 -6.82 5.25
CA ASN A 108 -5.34 -8.23 5.43
C ASN A 108 -6.62 -9.03 5.72
N GLU A 109 -7.55 -8.47 6.50
CA GLU A 109 -8.88 -9.04 6.75
C GLU A 109 -9.70 -9.15 5.46
N LYS A 110 -9.73 -8.12 4.62
CA LYS A 110 -10.39 -8.16 3.30
C LYS A 110 -9.76 -9.22 2.38
N LEU A 111 -8.43 -9.29 2.33
CA LEU A 111 -7.70 -10.27 1.53
C LEU A 111 -7.83 -11.71 2.03
N SER A 112 -8.21 -11.93 3.30
CA SER A 112 -8.37 -13.27 3.88
C SER A 112 -9.82 -13.72 3.97
N SER A 113 -10.78 -12.83 3.65
CA SER A 113 -12.22 -13.13 3.71
C SER A 113 -12.73 -13.82 2.43
N HIS A 114 -11.84 -14.39 1.62
CA HIS A 114 -12.12 -15.11 0.38
C HIS A 114 -11.36 -16.45 0.33
#